data_AF-A0A849S5C7-F1
#
_entry.id   AF-A0A849S5C7-F1
#
_cell.length_a   1.000
_cell.length_b   1.000
_cell.length_c   1.000
_cell.angle_alpha   90.00
_cell.angle_beta   90.00
_cell.angle_gamma   90.00
#
_symmetry.space_group_name_H-M   'P 1'
#
loop_
_entity.id
_entity.type
_entity.pdbx_description
1 polymer ?
#
loop_
_entity_poly.entity_id
_entity_poly.type
_entity_poly.pdbx_seq_one_letter_code
_entity_poly.pdbx_strand_id
1 'polypeptide(L)' 'MNPEETQDELRPEYDFDFSKAVRGKYYQQYLESSNIVVLEPDVAAAFHNSEAVNQALRAMLQFAEQTSCLTHRSSGA' A
#
# COMPACT_ATOMS: atom_id res chain seq x y z
N MET A 1 -38.29 22.84 -3.61
CA MET A 1 -37.62 22.23 -2.45
C MET A 1 -37.32 23.36 -1.48
N ASN A 2 -37.98 23.36 -0.32
CA ASN A 2 -37.77 24.39 0.69
C ASN A 2 -36.51 24.00 1.48
N PRO A 3 -35.44 24.81 1.54
CA PRO A 3 -34.16 24.43 2.15
C PRO A 3 -34.24 24.21 3.67
N GLU A 4 -35.36 24.53 4.31
CA GLU A 4 -35.55 24.37 5.76
C GLU A 4 -35.94 22.94 6.19
N GLU A 5 -36.43 22.08 5.29
CA GLU A 5 -36.84 20.71 5.68
C GLU A 5 -35.66 19.74 5.85
N THR A 6 -34.50 20.04 5.28
CA THR A 6 -33.31 19.15 5.35
C THR A 6 -32.58 19.18 6.69
N GLN A 7 -32.80 20.18 7.53
CA GLN A 7 -32.14 20.27 8.84
C GLN A 7 -32.80 19.41 9.91
N ASP A 8 -34.09 19.05 9.75
CA ASP A 8 -34.87 18.35 10.77
C ASP A 8 -34.67 16.82 10.75
N GLU A 9 -34.03 16.28 9.69
CA GLU A 9 -33.71 14.85 9.56
C GLU A 9 -32.32 14.47 10.12
N LEU A 10 -31.43 15.46 10.32
CA LEU A 10 -30.09 15.22 10.84
C LEU A 10 -30.10 15.22 12.37
N ARG A 11 -29.38 14.26 12.97
CA ARG A 11 -29.28 14.21 14.43
C ARG A 11 -28.43 15.40 14.93
N PRO A 12 -28.72 15.95 16.12
CA PRO A 12 -28.00 17.11 16.67
C PRO A 12 -26.48 16.93 16.76
N GLU A 13 -25.98 15.69 16.84
CA GLU A 13 -24.56 15.39 16.89
C GLU A 13 -23.83 15.63 15.55
N TYR A 14 -24.57 15.81 14.45
CA TYR A 14 -24.05 16.05 13.11
C TYR A 14 -23.96 17.54 12.75
N ASP A 15 -23.63 18.41 13.71
CA ASP A 15 -23.22 19.80 13.46
C ASP A 15 -21.71 19.87 13.20
N PHE A 16 -21.31 19.73 11.93
CA PHE A 16 -19.90 19.77 11.54
C PHE A 16 -19.46 21.19 11.19
N ASP A 17 -18.60 21.77 12.03
CA ASP A 17 -17.88 23.01 11.70
C ASP A 17 -16.73 22.74 10.71
N PHE A 18 -17.02 22.93 9.42
CA PHE A 18 -16.03 22.77 8.35
C PHE A 18 -15.04 23.94 8.24
N SER A 19 -15.17 25.01 9.04
CA SER A 19 -14.23 26.16 8.97
C SER A 19 -12.78 25.78 9.33
N LYS A 20 -12.62 24.71 10.12
CA LYS A 20 -11.32 24.12 10.49
C LYS A 20 -10.98 22.86 9.68
N ALA A 21 -11.81 22.47 8.71
CA ALA A 21 -11.59 21.28 7.91
C ALA A 21 -10.39 21.48 6.97
N VAL A 22 -9.40 20.59 7.06
CA VAL A 22 -8.21 20.62 6.21
C VAL A 22 -8.34 19.54 5.14
N ARG A 23 -8.42 19.95 3.88
CA ARG A 23 -8.44 19.03 2.75
C ARG A 23 -7.14 18.22 2.71
N GLY A 24 -7.26 16.90 2.67
CA GLY A 24 -6.10 16.01 2.58
C GLY A 24 -5.26 15.92 3.86
N LYS A 25 -5.83 16.17 5.05
CA LYS A 25 -5.13 16.11 6.36
C LYS A 25 -4.22 14.89 6.55
N TYR A 26 -4.60 13.74 6.00
CA TYR A 26 -3.87 12.46 6.11
C TYR A 26 -3.27 11.98 4.78
N TYR A 27 -3.33 12.80 3.73
CA TYR A 27 -2.91 12.39 2.38
C TYR A 27 -1.41 12.11 2.31
N GLN A 28 -0.59 12.97 2.91
CA GLN A 28 0.87 12.79 2.93
C GLN A 28 1.27 11.56 3.74
N GLN A 29 0.65 11.34 4.91
CA GLN A 29 0.89 10.16 5.72
C GLN A 29 0.46 8.87 5.01
N TYR A 30 -0.62 8.89 4.23
CA TYR A 30 -1.03 7.76 3.39
C TYR A 30 0.02 7.46 2.31
N LEU A 31 0.57 8.48 1.65
CA LEU A 31 1.64 8.29 0.65
C LEU A 31 2.95 7.79 1.26
N GLU A 32 3.33 8.28 2.44
CA GLU A 32 4.57 7.91 3.14
C GLU A 32 4.50 6.52 3.79
N SER A 33 3.33 6.14 4.32
CA SER A 33 3.15 4.86 5.01
C SER A 33 2.78 3.70 4.09
N SER A 34 2.31 3.99 2.88
CA SER A 34 1.86 2.96 1.94
C SER A 34 2.91 2.82 0.82
N ASN A 35 3.89 1.94 1.01
CA ASN A 35 4.74 1.49 -0.10
C ASN A 35 3.93 0.55 -1.00
N ILE A 36 2.98 1.10 -1.75
CA ILE A 36 2.09 0.36 -2.64
C ILE A 36 2.87 0.02 -3.90
N VAL A 37 3.20 -1.26 -4.04
CA VAL A 37 3.81 -1.80 -5.25
C VAL A 37 2.71 -2.42 -6.10
N VAL A 38 2.50 -1.88 -7.29
CA VAL A 38 1.58 -2.44 -8.28
C VAL A 38 2.31 -3.51 -9.07
N LEU A 39 1.73 -4.70 -9.15
CA LEU A 39 2.25 -5.80 -9.95
C LEU A 39 1.74 -5.68 -11.39
N GLU A 40 2.58 -6.09 -12.34
CA GLU A 40 2.15 -6.25 -13.73
C GLU A 40 1.05 -7.33 -13.84
N PRO A 41 0.14 -7.24 -14.83
CA PRO A 41 -1.03 -8.11 -14.90
C PRO A 41 -0.72 -9.61 -15.00
N ASP A 42 0.37 -9.96 -15.66
CA ASP A 42 0.87 -11.34 -15.80
C ASP A 42 1.34 -11.91 -14.47
N VAL A 43 2.09 -11.13 -13.68
CA VAL A 43 2.55 -11.51 -12.34
C VAL A 43 1.37 -11.59 -11.38
N ALA A 44 0.44 -10.63 -11.45
CA ALA A 44 -0.78 -10.66 -10.64
C ALA A 44 -1.67 -11.87 -10.97
N ALA A 45 -1.70 -12.35 -12.22
CA ALA A 45 -2.41 -13.57 -12.59
C ALA A 45 -1.75 -14.84 -12.04
N ALA A 46 -0.42 -14.83 -11.84
CA ALA A 46 0.32 -15.97 -11.31
C ALA A 46 0.20 -16.12 -9.77
N PHE A 47 -0.02 -15.02 -9.05
CA PHE A 47 -0.06 -15.02 -7.58
C PHE A 47 -1.40 -14.56 -7.02
N HIS A 48 -1.97 -15.35 -6.11
CA HIS A 48 -3.31 -15.11 -5.55
C HIS A 48 -3.33 -14.02 -4.46
N ASN A 49 -2.22 -13.79 -3.75
CA ASN A 49 -2.13 -12.79 -2.68
C ASN A 49 -0.68 -12.27 -2.50
N SER A 50 -0.55 -11.22 -1.69
CA SER A 50 0.74 -10.58 -1.39
C SER A 50 1.69 -11.47 -0.59
N GLU A 51 1.19 -12.40 0.23
CA GLU A 51 2.01 -13.33 1.00
C GLU A 51 2.78 -14.28 0.07
N ALA A 52 2.11 -14.84 -0.94
CA ALA A 52 2.71 -15.74 -1.93
C ALA A 52 3.81 -15.04 -2.75
N VAL A 53 3.56 -13.78 -3.16
CA VAL A 53 4.55 -12.95 -3.86
C VAL A 53 5.78 -12.73 -2.97
N ASN A 54 5.57 -12.31 -1.73
CA ASN A 54 6.66 -12.02 -0.79
C ASN A 54 7.48 -13.27 -0.46
N GLN A 55 6.83 -14.43 -0.34
CA GLN A 55 7.53 -15.69 -0.11
C GLN A 55 8.43 -16.06 -1.29
N ALA A 56 7.93 -15.93 -2.52
CA ALA A 56 8.71 -16.19 -3.73
C ALA A 56 9.93 -15.26 -3.83
N LEU A 57 9.74 -13.95 -3.60
CA LEU A 57 10.83 -12.97 -3.62
C LEU A 57 11.89 -13.26 -2.55
N ARG A 58 11.48 -13.66 -1.33
CA ARG A 58 12.43 -14.07 -0.27
C ARG A 58 13.24 -15.30 -0.65
N ALA A 59 12.60 -16.31 -1.23
CA ALA A 59 13.30 -17.51 -1.71
C ALA A 59 14.32 -17.16 -2.80
N MET A 60 13.97 -16.26 -3.71
CA MET A 60 14.88 -15.77 -4.75
C MET A 60 16.09 -15.02 -4.16
N LEU A 61 15.87 -14.18 -3.16
CA LEU A 61 16.97 -13.49 -2.45
C LEU A 61 17.93 -14.48 -1.78
N GLN A 62 17.41 -15.50 -1.09
CA GLN A 62 18.24 -16.55 -0.49
C GLN A 62 19.07 -17.30 -1.53
N PHE A 63 18.48 -17.63 -2.68
CA PHE A 63 19.20 -18.27 -3.78
C PHE A 63 20.28 -17.36 -4.37
N ALA A 64 20.00 -16.07 -4.53
CA ALA A 64 20.96 -15.08 -5.00
C ALA A 64 22.16 -14.93 -4.04
N GLU A 65 21.92 -14.91 -2.73
CA GLU A 65 22.97 -14.90 -1.71
C GLU A 65 23.86 -16.14 -1.81
N GLN A 66 23.27 -17.33 -1.93
CA GLN A 66 24.00 -18.60 -2.06
C GLN A 66 24.81 -18.69 -3.35
N THR A 67 24.33 -18.11 -4.45
CA THR A 67 25.05 -18.13 -5.73
C THR A 67 26.16 -17.07 -5.80
N SER A 68 25.97 -15.92 -5.17
CA SER A 68 26.99 -14.85 -5.12
C SER A 68 28.28 -15.30 -4.43
N CYS A 69 28.19 -16.16 -3.40
CA CYS A 69 29.36 -16.71 -2.73
C CYS A 69 30.10 -17.77 -3.58
N LEU A 70 29.39 -18.48 -4.46
CA LEU A 70 30.00 -19.42 -5.41
C LEU A 70 30.83 -18.70 -6.47
N THR A 71 30.35 -17.55 -6.96
CA THR A 71 31.08 -16.74 -7.95
C THR A 71 32.28 -15.98 -7.36
N HIS A 72 32.25 -15.64 -6.07
CA HIS A 72 33.37 -14.97 -5.40
C HIS A 72 34.52 -15.95 -5.05
N ARG A 73 34.24 -17.25 -4.93
CA ARG A 73 35.24 -18.28 -4.55
C ARG A 73 36.06 -18.81 -5.74
N SER A 74 35.64 -18.59 -6.99
CA SER A 74 36.37 -19.08 -8.17
C SER A 74 37.45 -18.13 -8.72
N SER A 75 37.68 -16.97 -8.10
CA SER A 75 38.78 -16.05 -8.44
C SER A 75 40.06 -16.38 -7.67
N GLY A 76 40.52 -17.63 -7.74
CA GLY A 76 41.70 -18.10 -7.02
C GLY A 76 42.19 -19.43 -7.54
N ALA A 77 42.68 -19.44 -8.77
CA ALA A 77 43.55 -20.47 -9.33
C ALA A 77 44.58 -19.79 -10.25
#